data_AF-A0A950MCP5-F1
#
_entry.id   AF-A0A950MCP5-F1
#
_cell.length_a   1.000
_cell.length_b   1.000
_cell.length_c   1.000
_cell.angle_alpha   90.00
_cell.angle_beta   90.00
_cell.angle_gamma   90.00
#
_symmetry.space_group_name_H-M   'P 1'
#
loop_
_entity.id
_entity.type
_entity.pdbx_description
1 polymer ?
#
loop_
_entity_poly.entity_id
_entity_poly.type
_entity_poly.pdbx_seq_one_letter_code
_entity_poly.pdbx_strand_id
1 'polypeptide(L)'
;MNTLVSELPAANRELLEAEKLAQARMRKRKILVYSLRLFVLVAVLGGWEVAGRMQWIDPFFFSMPSQIADQIWQWSNEGTAQGPLWTQILVTLEETALGFLIGAVAGIVAGIALGRNKLLADIFSLYIKIANSVP
;
A
#
# COMPACT_ATOMS: atom_id res chain seq x y z
N MET A 1 29.66 -9.26 -33.93
CA MET A 1 28.25 -8.80 -33.82
C MET A 1 27.93 -7.58 -34.71
N ASN A 2 28.79 -7.20 -35.68
CA ASN A 2 28.55 -6.07 -36.61
C ASN A 2 28.12 -6.50 -38.03
N THR A 3 28.16 -7.79 -38.34
CA THR A 3 27.90 -8.28 -39.71
C THR A 3 26.41 -8.41 -40.02
N LEU A 4 25.57 -8.81 -39.05
CA LEU A 4 24.12 -9.00 -39.25
C LEU A 4 23.33 -7.70 -39.48
N VAL A 5 23.85 -6.56 -39.04
CA VAL A 5 23.21 -5.25 -39.25
C VAL A 5 23.46 -4.75 -40.69
N SER A 6 24.53 -5.23 -41.33
CA SER A 6 24.98 -4.77 -42.66
C SER A 6 24.25 -5.44 -43.83
N GLU A 7 23.39 -6.43 -43.58
CA GLU A 7 22.61 -7.14 -44.62
C GLU A 7 21.13 -6.75 -44.64
N LEU A 8 20.67 -5.94 -43.68
CA LEU A 8 19.26 -5.51 -43.63
C LEU A 8 18.97 -4.44 -44.69
N PRO A 9 17.79 -4.48 -45.36
CA PRO A 9 17.32 -3.42 -46.25
C PRO A 9 17.39 -2.05 -45.56
N ALA A 10 17.70 -0.98 -46.29
CA ALA A 10 17.90 0.36 -45.72
C ALA A 10 16.75 0.80 -44.78
N ALA A 11 15.51 0.51 -45.16
CA ALA A 11 14.31 0.78 -44.35
C ALA A 11 14.33 0.11 -42.95
N ASN A 12 14.85 -1.12 -42.83
CA ASN A 12 14.93 -1.81 -41.53
C ASN A 12 16.01 -1.21 -40.62
N ARG A 13 17.07 -0.63 -41.19
CA ARG A 13 18.12 0.05 -40.38
C ARG A 13 17.60 1.33 -39.78
N GLU A 14 16.86 2.11 -40.57
CA GLU A 14 16.22 3.34 -40.10
C GLU A 14 15.21 3.05 -38.97
N LEU A 15 14.41 1.98 -39.12
CA LEU A 15 13.48 1.54 -38.06
C LEU A 15 14.23 1.09 -36.80
N LEU A 16 15.29 0.28 -36.93
CA LEU A 16 16.09 -0.17 -35.77
C LEU A 16 16.81 0.98 -35.07
N GLU A 17 17.28 1.98 -35.81
CA GLU A 17 17.88 3.20 -35.23
C GLU A 17 16.82 4.05 -34.53
N ALA A 18 15.64 4.23 -35.15
CA ALA A 18 14.51 4.91 -34.52
C ALA A 18 14.05 4.21 -33.24
N GLU A 19 13.99 2.88 -33.23
CA GLU A 19 13.67 2.06 -32.06
C GLU A 19 14.73 2.20 -30.96
N LYS A 20 16.02 2.13 -31.29
CA LYS A 20 17.12 2.33 -30.32
C LYS A 20 17.09 3.72 -29.71
N LEU A 21 16.86 4.76 -30.53
CA LEU A 21 16.72 6.14 -30.06
C LEU A 21 15.48 6.30 -29.16
N ALA A 22 14.34 5.69 -29.53
CA ALA A 22 13.12 5.68 -28.72
C ALA A 22 13.32 4.96 -27.37
N GLN A 23 13.98 3.79 -27.37
CA GLN A 23 14.31 3.05 -26.16
C GLN A 23 15.28 3.82 -25.25
N ALA A 24 16.29 4.47 -25.82
CA ALA A 24 17.22 5.32 -25.07
C ALA A 24 16.49 6.51 -24.41
N ARG A 25 15.56 7.16 -25.15
CA ARG A 25 14.70 8.23 -24.59
C ARG A 25 13.80 7.72 -23.47
N MET A 26 13.19 6.54 -23.64
CA MET A 26 12.36 5.92 -22.59
C MET A 26 13.16 5.58 -21.33
N ARG A 27 14.38 5.04 -21.46
CA ARG A 27 15.26 4.77 -20.31
C ARG A 27 15.65 6.05 -19.58
N LYS A 28 16.06 7.09 -20.32
CA LYS A 28 16.37 8.42 -19.75
C LYS A 28 15.17 9.01 -19.00
N ARG A 29 13.97 8.92 -19.59
CA ARG A 29 12.74 9.39 -18.94
C ARG A 29 12.42 8.59 -17.67
N LYS A 30 12.56 7.26 -17.69
CA LYS A 30 12.38 6.43 -16.49
C LYS A 30 13.34 6.83 -15.38
N ILE A 31 14.63 6.98 -15.69
CA ILE A 31 15.65 7.42 -14.73
C ILE A 31 15.27 8.79 -14.16
N LEU A 32 14.97 9.76 -15.02
CA LEU A 32 14.54 11.09 -14.59
C LEU A 32 13.32 11.04 -13.67
N VAL A 33 12.31 10.22 -14.01
CA VAL A 33 11.10 10.06 -13.19
C VAL A 33 11.44 9.46 -11.83
N TYR A 34 12.27 8.42 -11.77
CA TYR A 34 12.69 7.83 -10.49
C TYR A 34 13.52 8.82 -9.66
N SER A 35 14.44 9.54 -10.28
CA SER A 35 15.23 10.59 -9.62
C SER A 35 14.34 11.70 -9.07
N LEU A 36 13.36 12.17 -9.84
CA LEU A 36 12.41 13.20 -9.38
C LEU A 36 11.52 12.67 -8.24
N ARG A 37 11.04 11.42 -8.32
CA ARG A 37 10.28 10.80 -7.22
C ARG A 37 11.10 10.72 -5.94
N LEU A 38 12.36 10.28 -6.05
CA LEU A 38 13.26 10.22 -4.91
C LEU A 38 13.56 11.62 -4.37
N PHE A 39 13.80 12.59 -5.24
CA PHE A 39 14.01 13.99 -4.85
C PHE A 39 12.81 14.55 -4.09
N VAL A 40 11.59 14.37 -4.61
CA VAL A 40 10.36 14.82 -3.92
C VAL A 40 10.22 14.13 -2.58
N LEU A 41 10.45 12.81 -2.49
CA LEU A 41 10.40 12.08 -1.23
C LEU A 41 11.38 12.65 -0.20
N VAL A 42 12.64 12.82 -0.59
CA VAL A 42 13.69 13.38 0.28
C VAL A 42 13.37 14.83 0.67
N ALA A 43 12.86 15.65 -0.26
CA ALA A 43 12.50 17.03 0.02
C ALA A 43 11.33 17.13 1.02
N VAL A 44 10.31 16.27 0.89
CA VAL A 44 9.18 16.22 1.81
C VAL A 44 9.60 15.73 3.19
N LEU A 45 10.32 14.59 3.26
CA LEU A 45 10.78 14.04 4.54
C LEU A 45 11.79 14.97 5.24
N GLY A 46 12.73 15.52 4.48
CA GLY A 46 13.71 16.48 4.99
C GLY A 46 13.06 17.79 5.43
N GLY A 47 12.10 18.29 4.66
CA GLY A 47 11.31 19.47 5.04
C GLY A 47 10.52 19.25 6.33
N TRP A 48 9.90 18.07 6.48
CA TRP A 48 9.18 17.69 7.70
C TRP A 48 10.11 17.56 8.91
N GLU A 49 11.26 16.90 8.75
CA GLU A 49 12.29 16.78 9.79
C GLU A 49 12.79 18.16 10.25
N VAL A 50 13.09 19.06 9.31
CA VAL A 50 13.53 20.43 9.61
C VAL A 50 12.42 21.22 10.30
N ALA A 51 11.17 21.11 9.84
CA ALA A 51 10.03 21.79 10.45
C ALA A 51 9.81 21.36 11.91
N GLY A 52 9.95 20.06 12.21
CA GLY A 52 9.90 19.54 13.58
C GLY A 52 11.09 19.99 14.44
N ARG A 53 12.33 19.93 13.91
CA ARG A 53 13.53 20.35 14.65
C ARG A 53 13.58 21.86 14.93
N MET A 54 13.13 22.68 13.98
CA MET A 54 13.05 24.14 14.13
C MET A 54 11.85 24.60 14.95
N GLN A 55 11.05 23.68 15.51
CA GLN A 55 9.84 23.99 16.28
C GLN A 55 8.80 24.82 15.49
N TRP A 56 8.83 24.76 14.15
CA TRP A 56 7.79 25.39 13.34
C TRP A 56 6.45 24.67 13.47
N ILE A 57 6.53 23.37 13.79
CA ILE A 57 5.40 22.51 14.13
C ILE A 57 5.74 21.88 15.48
N ASP A 58 4.76 21.81 16.38
CA ASP A 58 4.94 21.18 17.68
C ASP A 58 5.31 19.69 17.49
N PRO A 59 6.54 19.27 17.87
CA PRO A 59 6.99 17.89 17.69
C PRO A 59 6.18 16.87 18.48
N PHE A 60 5.42 17.33 19.48
CA PHE A 60 4.50 16.48 20.23
C PHE A 60 3.34 15.99 19.35
N PHE A 61 2.81 16.87 18.48
CA PHE A 61 1.70 16.53 17.59
C PHE A 61 2.19 15.97 16.25
N PHE A 62 3.30 16.48 15.74
CA PHE A 62 3.90 16.03 14.48
C PHE A 62 5.33 15.59 14.76
N SER A 63 5.48 14.34 15.22
CA SER A 63 6.78 13.71 15.47
C SER A 63 7.74 13.84 14.27
N MET A 64 9.03 13.62 14.51
CA MET A 64 10.05 13.71 13.46
C MET A 64 10.21 12.37 12.73
N PRO A 65 10.35 12.35 11.40
CA PRO A 65 10.66 11.14 10.63
C PRO A 65 11.79 10.29 11.22
N SER A 66 12.87 10.91 11.71
CA SER A 66 13.97 10.17 12.34
C SER A 66 13.53 9.43 13.60
N GLN A 67 12.75 10.09 14.47
CA GLN A 67 12.26 9.50 15.71
C GLN A 67 11.30 8.35 15.45
N ILE A 68 10.45 8.48 14.42
CA ILE A 68 9.55 7.41 13.98
C ILE A 68 10.38 6.20 13.53
N ALA A 69 11.42 6.42 12.72
CA ALA A 69 12.28 5.34 12.25
C ALA A 69 13.02 4.64 13.39
N ASP A 70 13.59 5.41 14.33
CA ASP A 70 14.26 4.88 15.53
C ASP A 70 13.28 4.06 16.38
N GLN A 71 12.05 4.56 16.55
CA GLN A 71 11.04 3.87 17.34
C GLN A 71 10.60 2.55 16.70
N ILE A 72 10.42 2.52 15.38
CA ILE A 72 10.11 1.29 14.63
C ILE A 72 11.25 0.28 14.74
N TRP A 73 12.50 0.74 14.61
CA TRP A 73 13.67 -0.11 14.76
C TRP A 73 13.75 -0.72 16.15
N GLN A 74 13.54 0.11 17.19
CA GLN A 74 13.49 -0.33 18.56
C GLN A 74 12.38 -1.36 18.79
N TRP A 75 11.15 -1.07 18.38
CA TRP A 75 10.04 -2.01 18.56
C TRP A 75 10.21 -3.32 17.80
N SER A 76 10.86 -3.28 16.64
CA SER A 76 11.15 -4.48 15.86
C SER A 76 12.21 -5.36 16.51
N ASN A 77 13.24 -4.79 17.15
CA ASN A 77 14.39 -5.54 17.67
C ASN A 77 14.34 -5.80 19.18
N GLU A 78 13.96 -4.78 19.95
CA GLU A 78 13.90 -4.81 21.42
C GLU A 78 12.47 -5.11 21.92
N GLY A 79 11.47 -4.92 21.06
CA GLY A 79 10.06 -5.07 21.41
C GLY A 79 9.45 -3.79 21.96
N THR A 80 8.17 -3.86 22.29
CA THR A 80 7.41 -2.79 22.95
C THR A 80 7.35 -3.04 24.46
N ALA A 81 6.84 -2.07 25.24
CA ALA A 81 6.53 -2.28 26.66
C ALA A 81 5.54 -3.44 26.92
N GLN A 82 4.85 -3.90 25.88
CA GLN A 82 3.84 -4.97 25.91
C GLN A 82 4.37 -6.28 25.27
N GLY A 83 5.67 -6.35 24.97
CA GLY A 83 6.33 -7.49 24.32
C GLY A 83 6.68 -7.24 22.84
N PRO A 84 7.19 -8.26 22.12
CA PRO A 84 7.67 -8.11 20.75
C PRO A 84 6.58 -7.59 19.80
N LEU A 85 6.90 -6.60 18.96
CA LEU A 85 5.96 -6.00 18.01
C LEU A 85 5.35 -7.04 17.08
N TRP A 86 6.17 -7.99 16.61
CA TRP A 86 5.73 -9.07 15.72
C TRP A 86 4.66 -9.96 16.34
N THR A 87 4.76 -10.24 17.63
CA THR A 87 3.74 -11.05 18.34
C THR A 87 2.41 -10.33 18.34
N GLN A 88 2.39 -9.02 18.64
CA GLN A 88 1.16 -8.22 18.66
C GLN A 88 0.49 -8.18 17.27
N ILE A 89 1.27 -7.94 16.22
CA ILE A 89 0.78 -7.93 14.83
C ILE A 89 0.16 -9.29 14.46
N LEU A 90 0.85 -10.39 14.80
CA LEU A 90 0.39 -11.73 14.48
C LEU A 90 -0.89 -12.09 15.23
N VAL A 91 -0.97 -11.77 16.52
CA VAL A 91 -2.17 -12.03 17.33
C VAL A 91 -3.36 -11.26 16.77
N THR A 92 -3.23 -9.96 16.48
CA THR A 92 -4.33 -9.18 15.90
C THR A 92 -4.76 -9.71 14.52
N LEU A 93 -3.82 -10.14 13.69
CA LEU A 93 -4.12 -10.76 12.40
C LEU A 93 -4.87 -12.09 12.58
N GLU A 94 -4.44 -12.91 13.53
CA GLU A 94 -5.08 -14.18 13.86
C GLU A 94 -6.51 -13.97 14.37
N GLU A 95 -6.69 -13.06 15.33
CA GLU A 95 -8.00 -12.69 15.86
C GLU A 95 -8.93 -12.16 14.76
N THR A 96 -8.41 -11.30 13.86
CA THR A 96 -9.16 -10.77 12.72
C THR A 96 -9.54 -11.87 11.75
N ALA A 97 -8.61 -12.78 11.44
CA ALA A 97 -8.84 -13.89 10.51
C ALA A 97 -9.88 -14.87 11.07
N LEU A 98 -9.77 -15.24 12.35
CA LEU A 98 -10.73 -16.10 13.03
C LEU A 98 -12.11 -15.44 13.13
N GLY A 99 -12.15 -14.17 13.53
CA GLY A 99 -13.39 -13.39 13.58
C GLY A 99 -14.07 -13.30 12.22
N PHE A 100 -13.31 -13.04 11.16
CA PHE A 100 -13.81 -13.03 9.78
C PHE A 100 -14.34 -14.41 9.36
N LEU A 101 -13.61 -15.48 9.63
CA LEU A 101 -14.00 -16.83 9.22
C LEU A 101 -15.28 -17.29 9.94
N ILE A 102 -15.35 -17.08 11.26
CA ILE A 102 -16.54 -17.38 12.07
C ILE A 102 -17.72 -16.51 11.59
N GLY A 103 -17.50 -15.21 11.41
CA GLY A 103 -18.52 -14.27 10.95
C GLY A 103 -19.04 -14.61 9.55
N ALA A 104 -18.16 -14.99 8.62
CA ALA A 104 -18.53 -15.40 7.27
C ALA A 104 -19.38 -16.67 7.27
N VAL A 105 -18.96 -17.71 8.00
CA VAL A 105 -19.73 -18.96 8.11
C VAL A 105 -21.09 -18.71 8.74
N ALA A 106 -21.14 -17.99 9.87
CA ALA A 106 -22.39 -17.66 10.54
C ALA A 106 -23.31 -16.80 9.64
N GLY A 107 -22.74 -15.81 8.95
CA GLY A 107 -23.47 -14.94 8.02
C GLY A 107 -24.05 -15.71 6.84
N ILE A 108 -23.31 -16.66 6.26
CA ILE A 108 -23.81 -17.53 5.18
C ILE A 108 -24.98 -18.38 5.68
N VAL A 109 -24.84 -19.04 6.83
CA VAL A 109 -25.90 -19.89 7.41
C VAL A 109 -27.16 -19.06 7.71
N ALA A 110 -27.00 -17.91 8.36
CA ALA A 110 -28.10 -17.01 8.66
C ALA A 110 -28.76 -16.46 7.38
N GLY A 111 -27.96 -16.08 6.38
CA GLY A 111 -28.45 -15.61 5.08
C GLY A 111 -29.28 -16.66 4.35
N ILE A 112 -28.83 -17.92 4.34
CA ILE A 112 -29.59 -19.04 3.75
C ILE A 112 -30.90 -19.27 4.53
N ALA A 113 -30.86 -19.28 5.87
CA ALA A 113 -32.05 -19.48 6.70
C ALA A 113 -33.10 -18.38 6.47
N LEU A 114 -32.67 -17.12 6.42
CA LEU A 114 -33.51 -15.97 6.11
C LEU A 114 -34.09 -16.06 4.70
N GLY A 115 -33.27 -16.36 3.69
CA GLY A 115 -33.71 -16.47 2.31
C GLY A 115 -34.74 -17.58 2.07
N ARG A 116 -34.72 -18.64 2.88
CA ARG A 116 -35.68 -19.76 2.76
C ARG A 116 -36.99 -19.54 3.52
N ASN A 117 -37.03 -18.66 4.52
CA ASN A 117 -38.21 -18.44 5.35
C ASN A 117 -38.74 -17.01 5.23
N LYS A 118 -39.89 -16.85 4.55
CA LYS A 118 -40.54 -15.55 4.33
C LYS A 118 -40.83 -14.79 5.64
N LEU A 119 -41.26 -15.47 6.69
CA LEU A 119 -41.57 -14.83 7.98
C LEU A 119 -40.30 -14.23 8.62
N LEU A 120 -39.18 -14.96 8.60
CA LEU A 120 -37.92 -14.44 9.14
C LEU A 120 -37.39 -13.29 8.28
N ALA A 121 -37.44 -13.41 6.96
CA ALA A 121 -37.04 -12.33 6.05
C ALA A 121 -37.82 -11.04 6.31
N ASP A 122 -39.14 -11.13 6.49
CA ASP A 122 -40.00 -9.97 6.73
C ASP A 122 -39.66 -9.28 8.06
N ILE A 123 -39.48 -10.05 9.15
CA ILE A 123 -39.09 -9.52 10.47
C ILE A 123 -37.72 -8.83 10.41
N PHE A 124 -36.72 -9.49 9.80
CA PHE A 124 -35.35 -8.99 9.77
C PHE A 124 -35.11 -7.90 8.71
N SER A 125 -36.05 -7.70 7.78
CA SER A 125 -35.92 -6.72 6.70
C SER A 125 -35.66 -5.29 7.19
N LEU A 126 -36.26 -4.86 8.31
CA LEU A 126 -36.04 -3.55 8.90
C LEU A 126 -34.60 -3.40 9.41
N TYR A 127 -34.11 -4.39 10.15
CA TYR A 127 -32.76 -4.38 10.72
C TYR A 127 -31.68 -4.42 9.64
N ILE A 128 -31.88 -5.23 8.59
CA ILE A 128 -30.96 -5.30 7.44
C ILE A 128 -30.89 -3.95 6.72
N LYS A 129 -32.03 -3.27 6.53
CA LYS A 129 -32.06 -1.94 5.92
C LYS A 129 -31.30 -0.90 6.75
N ILE A 130 -31.47 -0.93 8.08
CA ILE A 130 -30.75 -0.02 8.99
C ILE A 130 -29.24 -0.29 8.93
N ALA A 131 -28.81 -1.55 8.99
CA ALA A 131 -27.39 -1.91 8.93
C ALA A 131 -26.72 -1.44 7.62
N ASN A 132 -27.41 -1.58 6.48
CA ASN A 132 -26.92 -1.11 5.18
C ASN A 132 -26.94 0.43 5.02
N SER A 133 -27.51 1.16 5.97
CA SER A 133 -27.62 2.62 5.94
C SER A 133 -26.61 3.35 6.84
N VAL A 134 -25.78 2.59 7.57
CA VAL A 134 -24.68 3.17 8.36
C VAL A 134 -23.53 3.53 7.40
N PRO A 135 -23.14 4.81 7.30
CA PRO A 135 -22.05 5.25 6.43
C PRO A 135 -20.68 4.79 6.91
#